data_AF-A0A3C0SBN6-F1
#
_entry.id   AF-A0A3C0SBN6-F1
#
_cell.length_a   1.000
_cell.length_b   1.000
_cell.length_c   1.000
_cell.angle_alpha   90.00
_cell.angle_beta   90.00
_cell.angle_gamma   90.00
#
_symmetry.space_group_name_H-M   'P 1'
#
loop_
_entity.id
_entity.type
_entity.pdbx_description
1 polymer ?
#
loop_
_entity_poly.entity_id
_entity_poly.type
_entity_poly.pdbx_seq_one_letter_code
_entity_poly.pdbx_strand_id
1 'polypeptide(L)'
;MGRIKDDLVCEIIRVSQTNLLGRKKAECSGSSADDVVMDWIRCNAASYRENFKECLGSYSTAELGEMLSELTQSEKDLSDILKNYPKHQTQPKITH
;
A
#
# COMPACT_ATOMS: atom_id res chain seq x y z
N MET A 1 0.47 -12.21 -16.25
CA MET A 1 -0.36 -12.10 -15.04
C MET A 1 -1.80 -12.40 -15.43
N GLY A 2 -2.57 -13.18 -14.65
CA GLY A 2 -3.98 -13.43 -14.98
C GLY A 2 -4.87 -12.28 -14.50
N ARG A 3 -6.02 -12.02 -15.14
CA ARG A 3 -6.93 -10.89 -14.81
C ARG A 3 -7.24 -10.80 -13.31
N ILE A 4 -7.62 -11.92 -12.69
CA ILE A 4 -7.91 -12.01 -11.24
C ILE A 4 -6.73 -11.53 -10.39
N LYS A 5 -5.50 -11.86 -10.80
CA LYS A 5 -4.30 -11.49 -10.08
C LYS A 5 -4.01 -10.00 -10.24
N ASP A 6 -4.22 -9.43 -11.43
CA ASP A 6 -4.09 -7.99 -11.65
C ASP A 6 -5.12 -7.19 -10.85
N ASP A 7 -6.36 -7.68 -10.78
CA ASP A 7 -7.44 -7.06 -10.00
C ASP A 7 -7.10 -7.07 -8.50
N LEU A 8 -6.60 -8.20 -7.98
CA LEU A 8 -6.13 -8.31 -6.60
C LEU A 8 -4.99 -7.34 -6.30
N VAL A 9 -3.98 -7.24 -7.18
CA VAL A 9 -2.86 -6.29 -7.00
C VAL A 9 -3.39 -4.86 -6.93
N CYS A 10 -4.30 -4.48 -7.83
CA CYS A 10 -4.90 -3.14 -7.82
C CYS A 10 -5.67 -2.87 -6.52
N GLU A 11 -6.46 -3.85 -6.07
CA GLU A 11 -7.27 -3.72 -4.86
C GLU A 11 -6.41 -3.62 -3.59
N ILE A 12 -5.37 -4.45 -3.47
CA ILE A 12 -4.39 -4.40 -2.38
C ILE A 12 -3.74 -3.02 -2.30
N ILE A 13 -3.29 -2.48 -3.43
CA ILE A 13 -2.67 -1.14 -3.47
C ILE A 13 -3.69 -0.08 -3.04
N ARG A 14 -4.94 -0.17 -3.53
CA ARG A 14 -6.00 0.79 -3.21
C ARG A 14 -6.32 0.80 -1.70
N VAL A 15 -6.54 -0.36 -1.11
CA VAL A 15 -6.85 -0.49 0.33
C VAL A 15 -5.67 -0.01 1.16
N SER A 16 -4.46 -0.44 0.83
CA SER A 16 -3.23 -0.04 1.51
C SER A 16 -3.00 1.49 1.49
N GLN A 17 -3.17 2.12 0.32
CA GLN A 17 -3.08 3.58 0.20
C GLN A 17 -4.15 4.28 1.04
N THR A 18 -5.38 3.75 1.04
CA THR A 18 -6.48 4.30 1.84
C THR A 18 -6.15 4.26 3.33
N ASN A 19 -5.61 3.15 3.82
CA ASN A 19 -5.18 3.01 5.22
C ASN A 19 -4.07 4.01 5.58
N LEU A 20 -3.04 4.13 4.73
CA LEU A 20 -1.95 5.08 4.94
C LEU A 20 -2.45 6.54 4.97
N LEU A 21 -3.37 6.90 4.08
CA LEU A 21 -3.99 8.22 4.05
C LEU A 21 -4.82 8.49 5.31
N GLY A 22 -5.57 7.49 5.78
CA GLY A 22 -6.30 7.55 7.04
C GLY A 22 -5.38 7.89 8.22
N ARG A 23 -4.22 7.24 8.32
CA ARG A 23 -3.22 7.54 9.36
C ARG A 23 -2.63 8.94 9.23
N LYS A 24 -2.23 9.35 8.02
CA LYS A 24 -1.71 10.71 7.78
C LYS A 24 -2.71 11.80 8.15
N LYS A 25 -3.99 11.56 7.86
CA LYS A 25 -5.08 12.46 8.25
C LYS A 25 -5.24 12.52 9.77
N ALA A 26 -5.15 11.38 10.46
CA ALA A 26 -5.22 11.33 11.92
C ALA A 26 -4.02 12.02 12.60
N GLU A 27 -2.82 11.94 12.01
CA GLU A 27 -1.62 12.64 12.48
C GLU A 27 -1.73 14.17 12.30
N CYS A 28 -2.45 14.63 11.29
CA CYS A 28 -2.70 16.05 11.05
C CYS A 28 -4.00 16.50 11.73
N SER A 29 -3.97 16.76 13.04
CA SER A 29 -5.14 17.33 13.74
C SER A 29 -5.25 18.84 13.48
N GLY A 30 -5.97 19.27 12.44
CA GLY A 30 -6.22 20.69 12.14
C GLY A 30 -6.94 20.95 10.82
N SER A 31 -7.29 22.23 10.53
CA SER A 31 -8.02 22.60 9.31
C SER A 31 -7.25 22.34 8.01
N SER A 32 -5.94 22.06 8.07
CA SER A 32 -5.10 21.75 6.91
C SER A 32 -4.91 20.24 6.68
N ALA A 33 -5.59 19.38 7.43
CA ALA A 33 -5.43 17.92 7.30
C ALA A 33 -5.75 17.42 5.88
N ASP A 34 -6.81 17.97 5.28
CA ASP A 34 -7.20 17.62 3.92
C ASP A 34 -6.20 18.14 2.88
N ASP A 35 -5.64 19.34 3.07
CA ASP A 35 -4.60 19.89 2.18
C ASP A 35 -3.32 19.02 2.23
N VAL A 36 -2.90 18.61 3.44
CA VAL A 36 -1.74 17.71 3.61
C VAL A 36 -1.97 16.36 2.95
N VAL A 37 -3.17 15.80 3.09
CA VAL A 37 -3.55 14.54 2.42
C VAL A 37 -3.53 14.70 0.90
N MET A 38 -4.07 15.79 0.36
CA MET A 38 -4.12 16.04 -1.08
C MET A 38 -2.73 16.28 -1.67
N ASP A 39 -1.87 17.00 -0.97
CA ASP A 39 -0.48 17.18 -1.35
C ASP A 39 0.29 15.85 -1.32
N TRP A 40 0.04 15.01 -0.31
CA TRP A 40 0.63 13.68 -0.28
C TRP A 40 0.18 12.84 -1.47
N ILE A 41 -1.12 12.81 -1.79
CA ILE A 41 -1.65 12.08 -2.96
C ILE A 41 -0.95 12.55 -4.23
N ARG A 42 -0.88 13.88 -4.44
CA ARG A 42 -0.29 14.49 -5.63
C ARG A 42 1.17 14.07 -5.82
N CYS A 43 1.93 13.97 -4.73
CA CYS A 43 3.35 13.69 -4.77
C CYS A 43 3.70 12.19 -4.72
N ASN A 44 2.82 11.32 -4.17
CA ASN A 44 3.21 9.96 -3.76
C ASN A 44 2.35 8.84 -4.35
N ALA A 45 1.11 9.09 -4.79
CA ALA A 45 0.18 8.00 -5.15
C ALA A 45 0.67 7.14 -6.33
N ALA A 46 1.27 7.77 -7.34
CA ALA A 46 1.84 7.09 -8.50
C ALA A 46 3.04 6.23 -8.11
N SER A 47 4.03 6.82 -7.44
CA SER A 47 5.25 6.13 -6.99
C SER A 47 4.94 4.99 -6.03
N TYR A 48 3.96 5.17 -5.13
CA TYR A 48 3.52 4.11 -4.22
C TYR A 48 2.97 2.90 -5.01
N ARG A 49 2.15 3.14 -6.03
CA ARG A 49 1.64 2.07 -6.89
C ARG A 49 2.78 1.37 -7.62
N GLU A 50 3.69 2.12 -8.22
CA GLU A 50 4.83 1.56 -8.96
C GLU A 50 5.72 0.71 -8.05
N ASN A 51 6.07 1.21 -6.86
CA ASN A 51 6.93 0.53 -5.89
C ASN A 51 6.37 -0.84 -5.45
N PHE A 52 5.05 -0.94 -5.29
CA PHE A 52 4.44 -2.19 -4.80
C PHE A 52 3.89 -3.09 -5.89
N LYS A 53 3.61 -2.59 -7.10
CA LYS A 53 3.04 -3.41 -8.17
C LYS A 53 3.97 -4.55 -8.59
N GLU A 54 5.26 -4.28 -8.73
CA GLU A 54 6.25 -5.32 -9.09
C GLU A 54 6.42 -6.33 -7.95
N CYS A 55 6.50 -5.85 -6.71
CA CYS A 55 6.56 -6.67 -5.50
C CYS A 55 5.39 -7.66 -5.41
N LEU A 56 4.15 -7.16 -5.49
CA LEU A 56 2.92 -7.95 -5.47
C LEU A 56 2.83 -8.91 -6.68
N GLY A 57 3.53 -8.55 -7.77
CA GLY A 57 3.81 -9.36 -8.94
C GLY A 57 4.25 -10.80 -8.65
N SER A 58 5.09 -10.95 -7.63
CA SER A 58 5.80 -12.19 -7.29
C SER A 58 5.00 -13.19 -6.45
N TYR A 59 3.95 -12.73 -5.75
CA TYR A 59 3.16 -13.58 -4.85
C TYR A 59 2.12 -14.39 -5.62
N SER A 60 1.69 -15.52 -5.07
CA SER A 60 0.56 -16.29 -5.61
C SER A 60 -0.78 -15.59 -5.36
N THR A 61 -1.82 -15.97 -6.09
CA THR A 61 -3.19 -15.44 -5.88
C THR A 61 -3.69 -15.69 -4.46
N ALA A 62 -3.33 -16.83 -3.85
CA ALA A 62 -3.70 -17.15 -2.47
C ALA A 62 -3.03 -16.19 -1.47
N GLU A 63 -1.71 -16.00 -1.59
CA GLU A 63 -0.95 -15.04 -0.75
C GLU A 63 -1.48 -13.62 -0.90
N LEU A 64 -1.82 -13.19 -2.12
CA LEU A 64 -2.44 -11.88 -2.36
C LEU A 64 -3.82 -11.77 -1.69
N GLY A 65 -4.62 -12.82 -1.70
CA GLY A 65 -5.90 -12.88 -0.99
C GLY A 65 -5.74 -12.74 0.53
N GLU A 66 -4.74 -13.42 1.11
CA GLU A 66 -4.41 -13.32 2.54
C GLU A 66 -3.96 -11.89 2.91
N MET A 67 -3.07 -11.29 2.12
CA MET A 67 -2.64 -9.90 2.31
C MET A 67 -3.82 -8.92 2.25
N LEU A 68 -4.73 -9.08 1.28
CA LEU A 68 -5.92 -8.24 1.17
C LEU A 68 -6.82 -8.38 2.40
N SER A 69 -7.00 -9.59 2.90
CA SER A 69 -7.75 -9.84 4.13
C SER A 69 -7.11 -9.13 5.33
N GLU A 70 -5.79 -9.23 5.50
CA GLU A 70 -5.08 -8.55 6.60
C GLU A 70 -5.18 -7.02 6.49
N LEU A 71 -5.02 -6.46 5.29
CA LEU A 71 -5.18 -5.02 5.03
C LEU A 71 -6.59 -4.51 5.30
N THR A 72 -7.62 -5.31 5.00
CA THR A 72 -9.02 -4.91 5.19
C THR A 72 -9.43 -4.98 6.66
N GLN A 73 -8.82 -5.89 7.42
CA GLN A 73 -9.13 -6.11 8.84
C GLN A 73 -8.25 -5.28 9.78
N SER A 74 -7.27 -4.53 9.26
CA SER A 74 -6.35 -3.72 10.04
C SER A 74 -6.17 -2.33 9.46
N GLU A 75 -5.55 -1.42 10.22
CA GLU A 75 -5.17 -0.08 9.75
C GLU A 75 -3.74 -0.06 9.16
N LYS A 76 -3.19 -1.23 8.84
CA LYS A 76 -1.85 -1.38 8.27
C LYS A 76 -1.81 -0.98 6.81
N ASP A 77 -0.64 -0.57 6.34
CA ASP A 77 -0.34 -0.45 4.92
C ASP A 77 0.66 -1.54 4.48
N LEU A 78 0.93 -1.63 3.18
CA LEU A 78 1.82 -2.62 2.57
C LEU A 78 3.23 -2.59 3.17
N SER A 79 3.72 -1.43 3.59
CA SER A 79 5.01 -1.30 4.27
C SER A 79 5.05 -2.08 5.59
N ASP A 80 3.89 -2.24 6.25
CA ASP A 80 3.74 -3.03 7.47
C ASP A 80 3.51 -4.51 7.17
N ILE A 81 2.63 -4.81 6.22
CA ILE A 81 2.29 -6.18 5.84
C ILE A 81 3.53 -6.90 5.31
N LEU A 82 4.26 -6.28 4.38
CA LEU A 82 5.38 -6.93 3.69
C LEU A 82 6.56 -7.29 4.60
N LYS A 83 6.65 -6.71 5.82
CA LYS A 83 7.61 -7.15 6.85
C LYS A 83 7.43 -8.63 7.21
N ASN A 84 6.20 -9.14 7.11
CA ASN A 84 5.85 -10.54 7.40
C ASN A 84 5.94 -11.47 6.17
N TYR A 85 6.18 -10.92 4.97
CA TYR A 85 6.24 -11.68 3.72
C TYR A 85 7.62 -11.54 3.05
N PRO A 86 8.67 -12.17 3.61
CA PRO A 86 10.07 -11.91 3.29
C PRO A 86 10.56 -12.41 1.92
N LYS A 87 9.66 -12.83 1.01
CA LYS A 87 9.99 -13.00 -0.42
C LYS A 87 10.59 -11.72 -1.05
N HIS A 88 10.63 -10.61 -0.29
CA HIS A 88 11.12 -9.30 -0.65
C HIS A 88 12.33 -8.77 0.17
N GLN A 89 13.33 -9.60 0.50
CA GLN A 89 14.63 -9.08 1.00
C GLN A 89 15.50 -8.42 -0.10
N THR A 90 14.89 -7.70 -1.03
CA THR A 90 15.59 -6.70 -1.85
C THR A 90 14.95 -5.34 -1.56
N GLN A 91 15.71 -4.54 -0.81
CA GLN A 91 15.32 -3.26 -0.18
C GLN A 91 14.71 -2.26 -1.17
N PRO A 92 13.61 -1.55 -0.82
CA PRO A 92 13.40 -0.21 -1.34
C PRO A 92 14.38 0.74 -0.63
N LYS A 93 15.35 1.27 -1.36
CA LYS A 93 16.11 2.44 -0.90
C LYS A 93 15.15 3.64 -0.88
N ILE A 94 14.63 3.95 0.30
CA ILE A 94 14.00 5.25 0.57
C ILE A 94 15.13 6.14 1.09
N THR A 95 15.62 7.04 0.24
CA THR A 95 16.57 8.08 0.64
C THR A 95 15.78 9.16 1.39
N HIS A 96 16.20 9.45 2.63
CA HIS A 96 15.71 10.56 3.46
C HIS A 96 16.10 11.92 2.89
#